data_AF-A0A816HIM4-F1
#
_entry.id   AF-A0A816HIM4-F1
#
_cell.length_a   1.000
_cell.length_b   1.000
_cell.length_c   1.000
_cell.angle_alpha   90.00
_cell.angle_beta   90.00
_cell.angle_gamma   90.00
#
_symmetry.space_group_name_H-M   'P 1'
#
loop_
_entity.id
_entity.type
_entity.pdbx_description
1 polymer ?
#
loop_
_entity_poly.entity_id
_entity_poly.type
_entity_poly.pdbx_seq_one_letter_code
_entity_poly.pdbx_strand_id
1 'polypeptide(L)'
;MSDYNNCLQKHIDNLKSCSEKSKSKVNAQSTLSSYNTTKAAQLKTICAPSLEAEYLQARHDAIQEVIDKCRTELSRIYSNECSGSSRKHHQTDYIIDSFEAARSALLKLSYKLKKLKEKKNKEEAALLEARILYENLSYTYGVKESKTEKANDSRKNHEQKLEEIKNDIARTEDEYVQEKKTYRVEARQIYEKCRVLEKERLELIGDTLMKFIETAYSSENSTQHRAIYKDLTSYLKVERDASEDLDFWAQTYGVYDSTTSLSTETNQNNGAQNENVFFRRTKKSNKAETEDTATTTKDDNTQQPVTDDDEQSSSADTTTSRTKAKSKKNQK
;
A
#
# COMPACT_ATOMS: atom_id res chain seq x y z
N MET A 1 -5.01 -2.20 2.05
CA MET A 1 -5.06 -1.40 3.29
C MET A 1 -6.51 -1.04 3.63
N SER A 2 -7.16 -0.13 2.89
CA SER A 2 -8.54 0.31 3.15
C SER A 2 -9.54 -0.84 3.33
N ASP A 3 -9.54 -1.82 2.42
CA ASP A 3 -10.51 -2.94 2.45
C ASP A 3 -10.26 -3.88 3.64
N TYR A 4 -9.01 -4.02 4.06
CA TYR A 4 -8.67 -4.73 5.29
C TYR A 4 -9.23 -4.00 6.51
N ASN A 5 -9.10 -2.67 6.57
CA ASN A 5 -9.63 -1.88 7.68
C ASN A 5 -11.16 -1.91 7.71
N ASN A 6 -11.81 -1.81 6.54
CA ASN A 6 -13.26 -1.96 6.39
C ASN A 6 -13.77 -3.34 6.86
N CYS A 7 -13.01 -4.42 6.61
CA CYS A 7 -13.32 -5.76 7.11
C CYS A 7 -13.09 -5.87 8.63
N LEU A 8 -12.05 -5.23 9.16
CA LEU A 8 -11.78 -5.17 10.60
C LEU A 8 -12.89 -4.42 11.36
N GLN A 9 -13.36 -3.27 10.86
CA GLN A 9 -14.50 -2.56 11.46
C GLN A 9 -15.78 -3.40 11.45
N LYS A 10 -16.12 -4.06 10.34
CA LYS A 10 -17.26 -5.00 10.28
C LYS A 10 -17.15 -6.13 11.31
N HIS A 11 -15.95 -6.62 11.58
CA HIS A 11 -15.73 -7.65 12.61
C HIS A 11 -15.95 -7.11 14.02
N ILE A 12 -15.43 -5.91 14.32
CA ILE A 12 -15.63 -5.17 15.56
C ILE A 12 -17.13 -4.92 15.82
N ASP A 13 -17.87 -4.45 14.80
CA ASP A 13 -19.30 -4.15 14.90
C ASP A 13 -20.12 -5.44 15.19
N ASN A 14 -19.76 -6.55 14.53
CA ASN A 14 -20.37 -7.85 14.78
C ASN A 14 -20.11 -8.35 16.21
N LEU A 15 -18.88 -8.19 16.74
CA LEU A 15 -18.52 -8.58 18.11
C LEU A 15 -19.26 -7.75 19.16
N LYS A 16 -19.30 -6.41 19.01
CA LYS A 16 -20.09 -5.50 19.85
C LYS A 16 -21.56 -5.91 19.86
N SER A 17 -22.16 -6.08 18.68
CA SER A 17 -23.56 -6.49 18.55
C SER A 17 -23.84 -7.88 19.14
N CYS A 18 -22.88 -8.81 19.07
CA CYS A 18 -22.99 -10.13 19.70
C CYS A 18 -22.99 -10.04 21.23
N SER A 19 -22.09 -9.23 21.80
CA SER A 19 -22.04 -8.94 23.24
C SER A 19 -23.35 -8.32 23.73
N GLU A 20 -23.84 -7.26 23.07
CA GLU A 20 -25.11 -6.59 23.41
C GLU A 20 -26.31 -7.53 23.36
N LYS A 21 -26.45 -8.32 22.30
CA LYS A 21 -27.52 -9.33 22.13
C LYS A 21 -27.45 -10.45 23.16
N SER A 22 -26.28 -10.75 23.70
CA SER A 22 -26.09 -11.77 24.72
C SER A 22 -26.30 -11.22 26.13
N LYS A 23 -25.82 -10.00 26.40
CA LYS A 23 -26.00 -9.25 27.65
C LYS A 23 -27.47 -8.92 27.91
N SER A 24 -28.20 -8.48 26.88
CA SER A 24 -29.65 -8.27 26.97
C SER A 24 -30.41 -9.56 27.27
N LYS A 25 -30.04 -10.70 26.64
CA LYS A 25 -30.62 -12.02 26.94
C LYS A 25 -30.38 -12.48 28.38
N VAL A 26 -29.18 -12.32 28.93
CA VAL A 26 -28.90 -12.68 30.34
C VAL A 26 -29.58 -11.72 31.32
N ASN A 27 -29.64 -10.42 31.02
CA ASN A 27 -30.39 -9.46 31.84
C ASN A 27 -31.90 -9.73 31.83
N ALA A 28 -32.43 -10.35 30.77
CA ALA A 28 -33.84 -10.73 30.64
C ALA A 28 -34.20 -12.07 31.32
N GLN A 29 -33.24 -12.78 31.94
CA GLN A 29 -33.53 -14.00 32.71
C GLN A 29 -34.23 -13.65 34.02
N SER A 30 -35.56 -13.83 34.04
CA SER A 30 -36.42 -13.46 35.17
C SER A 30 -36.25 -14.39 36.38
N THR A 31 -35.85 -13.78 37.50
CA THR A 31 -36.16 -14.21 38.87
C THR A 31 -36.01 -15.70 39.19
N LEU A 32 -34.76 -16.12 39.34
CA LEU A 32 -34.27 -16.58 40.63
C LEU A 32 -32.82 -16.07 40.78
N SER A 33 -32.30 -15.87 42.00
CA SER A 33 -30.98 -15.27 42.26
C SER A 33 -29.83 -16.19 41.83
N SER A 34 -29.60 -16.27 40.52
CA SER A 34 -28.71 -17.23 39.90
C SER A 34 -27.28 -17.15 40.44
N TYR A 35 -26.90 -18.17 41.24
CA TYR A 35 -25.57 -18.78 41.32
C TYR A 35 -24.45 -17.73 41.12
N ASN A 36 -24.09 -16.97 42.16
CA ASN A 36 -23.33 -15.73 42.03
C ASN A 36 -22.03 -15.87 41.19
N THR A 37 -21.24 -16.93 41.42
CA THR A 37 -20.01 -17.19 40.66
C THR A 37 -20.33 -17.60 39.22
N THR A 38 -21.33 -18.46 39.02
CA THR A 38 -21.78 -18.89 37.68
C THR A 38 -22.38 -17.75 36.86
N LYS A 39 -23.12 -16.81 37.47
CA LYS A 39 -23.66 -15.62 36.80
C LYS A 39 -22.56 -14.62 36.48
N ALA A 40 -21.60 -14.41 37.39
CA ALA A 40 -20.40 -13.64 37.10
C ALA A 40 -19.59 -14.26 35.95
N ALA A 41 -19.52 -15.59 35.86
CA ALA A 41 -18.87 -16.32 34.77
C ALA A 41 -19.60 -16.15 33.43
N GLN A 42 -20.93 -16.25 33.42
CA GLN A 42 -21.76 -15.94 32.24
C GLN A 42 -21.54 -14.50 31.76
N LEU A 43 -21.55 -13.53 32.68
CA LEU A 43 -21.32 -12.11 32.36
C LEU A 43 -19.89 -11.86 31.84
N LYS A 44 -18.85 -12.45 32.44
CA LYS A 44 -17.47 -12.36 31.91
C LYS A 44 -17.35 -12.99 30.51
N THR A 45 -17.98 -14.15 30.28
CA THR A 45 -18.02 -14.81 28.96
C THR A 45 -18.69 -13.93 27.91
N ILE A 46 -19.78 -13.25 28.27
CA ILE A 46 -20.54 -12.35 27.39
C ILE A 46 -19.82 -11.02 27.14
N CYS A 47 -19.02 -10.53 28.10
CA CYS A 47 -18.20 -9.34 27.92
C CYS A 47 -16.92 -9.61 27.12
N ALA A 48 -16.42 -10.85 27.01
CA ALA A 48 -15.19 -11.15 26.28
C ALA A 48 -15.20 -10.70 24.81
N PRO A 49 -16.28 -10.88 24.02
CA PRO A 49 -16.40 -10.27 22.69
C PRO A 49 -16.37 -8.73 22.68
N SER A 50 -16.78 -8.04 23.76
CA SER A 50 -16.64 -6.58 23.87
C SER A 50 -15.17 -6.19 24.04
N LEU A 51 -14.46 -6.86 24.95
CA LEU A 51 -13.04 -6.63 25.22
C LEU A 51 -12.19 -6.93 23.97
N GLU A 52 -12.54 -7.97 23.21
CA GLU A 52 -11.93 -8.26 21.92
C GLU A 52 -12.21 -7.14 20.90
N ALA A 53 -13.45 -6.65 20.81
CA ALA A 53 -13.83 -5.57 19.91
C ALA A 53 -13.16 -4.22 20.27
N GLU A 54 -12.95 -3.94 21.55
CA GLU A 54 -12.21 -2.77 22.06
C GLU A 54 -10.73 -2.83 21.65
N TYR A 55 -10.08 -3.97 21.85
CA TYR A 55 -8.71 -4.21 21.39
C TYR A 55 -8.59 -4.14 19.86
N LEU A 56 -9.51 -4.75 19.12
CA LEU A 56 -9.52 -4.68 17.65
C LEU A 56 -9.79 -3.25 17.14
N GLN A 57 -10.56 -2.43 17.86
CA GLN A 57 -10.76 -1.00 17.53
C GLN A 57 -9.44 -0.23 17.59
N ALA A 58 -8.62 -0.41 18.64
CA ALA A 58 -7.31 0.24 18.72
C ALA A 58 -6.41 -0.10 17.52
N ARG A 59 -6.45 -1.37 17.06
CA ARG A 59 -5.75 -1.84 15.85
C ARG A 59 -6.32 -1.24 14.55
N HIS A 60 -7.65 -1.11 14.44
CA HIS A 60 -8.31 -0.45 13.32
C HIS A 60 -7.91 1.03 13.21
N ASP A 61 -7.91 1.73 14.34
CA ASP A 61 -7.68 3.17 14.40
C ASP A 61 -6.20 3.49 14.09
N ALA A 62 -5.26 2.64 14.56
CA ALA A 62 -3.85 2.73 14.18
C ALA A 62 -3.60 2.42 12.69
N ILE A 63 -4.30 1.44 12.10
CA ILE A 63 -4.25 1.17 10.65
C ILE A 63 -4.84 2.37 9.86
N GLN A 64 -5.90 2.99 10.38
CA GLN A 64 -6.50 4.18 9.77
C GLN A 64 -5.52 5.36 9.77
N GLU A 65 -4.78 5.55 10.87
CA GLU A 65 -3.73 6.57 10.96
C GLU A 65 -2.62 6.36 9.91
N VAL A 66 -2.19 5.11 9.67
CA VAL A 66 -1.22 4.77 8.59
C VAL A 66 -1.79 5.09 7.20
N ILE A 67 -3.07 4.79 6.97
CA ILE A 67 -3.77 5.11 5.71
C ILE A 67 -3.84 6.63 5.48
N ASP A 68 -4.15 7.41 6.52
CA ASP A 68 -4.31 8.88 6.40
C ASP A 68 -2.99 9.64 6.35
N LYS A 69 -1.94 9.15 7.03
CA LYS A 69 -0.55 9.59 6.81
C LYS A 69 -0.13 9.40 5.35
N CYS A 70 -0.36 8.20 4.79
CA CYS A 70 -0.09 7.91 3.37
C CYS A 70 -0.89 8.79 2.41
N ARG A 71 -2.20 9.01 2.64
CA ARG A 71 -3.04 9.92 1.84
C ARG A 71 -2.51 11.36 1.87
N THR A 72 -2.02 11.82 3.01
CA THR A 72 -1.45 13.16 3.19
C THR A 72 -0.15 13.31 2.42
N GLU A 73 0.79 12.37 2.59
CA GLU A 73 2.06 12.34 1.87
C GLU A 73 1.89 12.26 0.35
N LEU A 74 1.01 11.37 -0.13
CA LEU A 74 0.68 11.27 -1.55
C LEU A 74 0.04 12.56 -2.08
N SER A 75 -0.75 13.29 -1.29
CA SER A 75 -1.37 14.56 -1.72
C SER A 75 -0.39 15.75 -1.69
N ARG A 76 0.70 15.66 -0.91
CA ARG A 76 1.84 16.60 -0.93
C ARG A 76 2.72 16.40 -2.17
N ILE A 77 2.93 15.14 -2.56
CA ILE A 77 3.81 14.75 -3.67
C ILE A 77 3.10 14.86 -5.04
N TYR A 78 1.82 14.47 -5.09
CA TYR A 78 0.98 14.46 -6.29
C TYR A 78 -0.21 15.42 -6.16
N SER A 79 -0.15 16.55 -6.86
CA SER A 79 -1.23 17.55 -6.88
C SER A 79 -2.56 16.97 -7.35
N ASN A 80 -3.65 17.25 -6.64
CA ASN A 80 -5.02 16.86 -7.03
C ASN A 80 -5.64 17.80 -8.10
N GLU A 81 -4.83 18.59 -8.81
CA GLU A 81 -5.26 19.69 -9.70
C GLU A 81 -5.90 19.23 -11.02
N CYS A 82 -5.92 17.93 -11.30
CA CYS A 82 -6.67 17.34 -12.40
C CYS A 82 -7.73 16.37 -11.86
N SER A 83 -9.00 16.64 -12.17
CA SER A 83 -10.15 15.75 -11.90
C SER A 83 -10.23 14.53 -12.85
N GLY A 84 -9.19 14.30 -13.66
CA GLY A 84 -8.98 13.09 -14.44
C GLY A 84 -8.19 12.03 -13.66
N SER A 85 -8.27 10.77 -14.08
CA SER A 85 -7.75 9.60 -13.35
C SER A 85 -6.21 9.46 -13.24
N SER A 86 -5.44 10.50 -13.56
CA SER A 86 -3.97 10.47 -13.53
C SER A 86 -3.41 11.55 -12.61
N ARG A 87 -2.95 11.14 -11.43
CA ARG A 87 -2.18 11.97 -10.50
C ARG A 87 -0.75 12.17 -11.03
N LYS A 88 -0.43 13.38 -11.51
CA LYS A 88 0.94 13.78 -11.85
C LYS A 88 1.75 14.13 -10.58
N HIS A 89 3.06 13.96 -10.64
CA HIS A 89 3.97 14.53 -9.65
C HIS A 89 4.05 16.05 -9.86
N HIS A 90 4.09 16.85 -8.81
CA HIS A 90 4.09 18.33 -8.95
C HIS A 90 5.28 18.87 -9.77
N GLN A 91 6.40 18.14 -9.84
CA GLN A 91 7.60 18.49 -10.64
C GLN A 91 7.60 17.91 -12.06
N THR A 92 6.57 17.15 -12.47
CA THR A 92 6.54 16.47 -13.80
C THR A 92 6.76 17.46 -14.94
N ASP A 93 6.06 18.59 -14.93
CA ASP A 93 6.08 19.52 -16.05
C ASP A 93 7.40 20.31 -16.10
N TYR A 94 7.95 20.73 -14.94
CA TYR A 94 9.31 21.28 -14.83
C TYR A 94 10.42 20.34 -15.35
N ILE A 95 10.27 19.02 -15.16
CA ILE A 95 11.21 18.01 -15.68
C ILE A 95 11.11 17.90 -17.21
N ILE A 96 9.91 17.98 -17.76
CA ILE A 96 9.68 17.99 -19.22
C ILE A 96 10.32 19.25 -19.82
N ASP A 97 10.00 20.43 -19.28
CA ASP A 97 10.59 21.72 -19.71
C ASP A 97 12.12 21.69 -19.66
N SER A 98 12.70 21.09 -18.62
CA SER A 98 14.15 20.92 -18.48
C SER A 98 14.75 20.07 -19.60
N PHE A 99 14.12 18.96 -19.99
CA PHE A 99 14.57 18.11 -21.09
C PHE A 99 14.41 18.79 -22.45
N GLU A 100 13.32 19.55 -22.66
CA GLU A 100 13.11 20.31 -23.90
C GLU A 100 14.12 21.45 -24.06
N ALA A 101 14.40 22.19 -22.98
CA ALA A 101 15.40 23.25 -22.95
C ALA A 101 16.80 22.72 -23.32
N ALA A 102 17.27 21.67 -22.64
CA ALA A 102 18.57 21.02 -22.90
C ALA A 102 18.67 20.48 -24.34
N ARG A 103 17.56 19.99 -24.91
CA ARG A 103 17.53 19.45 -26.29
C ARG A 103 17.41 20.54 -27.36
N SER A 104 17.05 21.78 -26.99
CA SER A 104 16.64 22.83 -27.94
C SER A 104 17.73 23.26 -28.92
N ALA A 105 18.99 23.36 -28.48
CA ALA A 105 20.14 23.70 -29.34
C ALA A 105 20.44 22.58 -30.36
N LEU A 106 20.47 21.33 -29.88
CA LEU A 106 20.66 20.14 -30.71
C LEU A 106 19.57 19.99 -31.79
N LEU A 107 18.31 20.31 -31.46
CA LEU A 107 17.22 20.36 -32.43
C LEU A 107 17.45 21.44 -33.51
N LYS A 108 17.81 22.67 -33.12
CA LYS A 108 18.14 23.77 -34.05
C LYS A 108 19.26 23.36 -35.02
N LEU A 109 20.33 22.72 -34.52
CA LEU A 109 21.44 22.24 -35.34
C LEU A 109 21.02 21.11 -36.30
N SER A 110 20.22 20.13 -35.86
CA SER A 110 19.71 19.08 -36.76
C SER A 110 18.86 19.64 -37.92
N TYR A 111 18.08 20.70 -37.67
CA TYR A 111 17.30 21.39 -38.69
C TYR A 111 18.17 22.23 -39.64
N LYS A 112 19.22 22.89 -39.12
CA LYS A 112 20.28 23.55 -39.91
C LYS A 112 20.95 22.55 -40.86
N LEU A 113 21.34 21.37 -40.36
CA LEU A 113 21.92 20.29 -41.16
C LEU A 113 20.98 19.77 -42.25
N LYS A 114 19.69 19.57 -41.94
CA LYS A 114 18.70 19.16 -42.96
C LYS A 114 18.62 20.19 -44.09
N LYS A 115 18.51 21.48 -43.76
CA LYS A 115 18.48 22.56 -44.76
C LYS A 115 19.77 22.67 -45.57
N LEU A 116 20.94 22.47 -44.97
CA LEU A 116 22.22 22.48 -45.70
C LEU A 116 22.33 21.30 -46.66
N LYS A 117 21.86 20.10 -46.29
CA LYS A 117 21.82 18.94 -47.19
C LYS A 117 20.77 19.10 -48.31
N GLU A 118 19.62 19.70 -48.01
CA GLU A 118 18.65 20.11 -49.03
C GLU A 118 19.19 21.18 -50.00
N LYS A 119 20.04 22.11 -49.53
CA LYS A 119 20.77 23.05 -50.41
C LYS A 119 21.80 22.33 -51.27
N LYS A 120 22.65 21.47 -50.67
CA LYS A 120 23.70 20.71 -51.36
C LYS A 120 23.15 19.99 -52.58
N ASN A 121 22.09 19.21 -52.40
CA ASN A 121 21.50 18.42 -53.48
C ASN A 121 20.96 19.29 -54.63
N LYS A 122 20.52 20.53 -54.36
CA LYS A 122 20.08 21.48 -55.39
C LYS A 122 21.26 22.11 -56.13
N GLU A 123 22.33 22.44 -55.42
CA GLU A 123 23.54 22.99 -56.02
C GLU A 123 24.28 21.93 -56.86
N GLU A 124 24.25 20.65 -56.45
CA GLU A 124 24.77 19.52 -57.24
C GLU A 124 23.98 19.32 -58.56
N ALA A 125 22.66 19.50 -58.54
CA ALA A 125 21.84 19.48 -59.75
C ALA A 125 22.12 20.68 -60.67
N ALA A 126 22.16 21.90 -60.13
CA ALA A 126 22.49 23.10 -60.90
C ALA A 126 23.91 23.06 -61.50
N LEU A 127 24.87 22.47 -60.79
CA LEU A 127 26.21 22.21 -61.29
C LEU A 127 26.22 21.22 -62.46
N LEU A 128 25.42 20.15 -62.38
CA LEU A 128 25.28 19.18 -63.48
C LEU A 128 24.71 19.85 -64.73
N GLU A 129 23.65 20.66 -64.58
CA GLU A 129 23.07 21.46 -65.67
C GLU A 129 24.10 22.44 -66.27
N ALA A 130 24.85 23.17 -65.42
CA ALA A 130 25.88 24.10 -65.86
C ALA A 130 27.05 23.41 -66.61
N ARG A 131 27.43 22.19 -66.19
CA ARG A 131 28.43 21.37 -66.88
C ARG A 131 27.94 20.93 -68.27
N ILE A 132 26.71 20.39 -68.35
CA ILE A 132 26.09 19.98 -69.62
C ILE A 132 25.96 21.18 -70.58
N LEU A 133 25.57 22.37 -70.08
CA LEU A 133 25.50 23.59 -70.89
C LEU A 133 26.88 24.03 -71.40
N TYR A 134 27.92 23.98 -70.57
CA TYR A 134 29.28 24.30 -70.97
C TYR A 134 29.82 23.32 -72.03
N GLU A 135 29.64 22.01 -71.84
CA GLU A 135 30.07 20.98 -72.78
C GLU A 135 29.35 21.12 -74.14
N ASN A 136 28.03 21.26 -74.14
CA ASN A 136 27.25 21.47 -75.37
C ASN A 136 27.69 22.71 -76.16
N LEU A 137 28.01 23.82 -75.46
CA LEU A 137 28.54 25.04 -76.08
C LEU A 137 30.00 24.91 -76.53
N SER A 138 30.79 24.05 -75.88
CA SER A 138 32.20 23.80 -76.24
C SER A 138 32.36 22.93 -77.48
N TYR A 139 31.37 22.09 -77.81
CA TYR A 139 31.40 21.21 -78.99
C TYR A 139 30.58 21.74 -80.19
N THR A 140 29.84 22.85 -80.05
CA THR A 140 29.04 23.41 -81.15
C THR A 140 29.83 24.39 -82.03
N TYR A 141 30.00 24.02 -83.30
CA TYR A 141 30.73 24.82 -84.29
C TYR A 141 30.05 26.18 -84.54
N GLY A 142 30.84 27.26 -84.56
CA GLY A 142 30.35 28.62 -84.80
C GLY A 142 29.78 29.37 -83.58
N VAL A 143 29.88 28.82 -82.37
CA VAL A 143 29.53 29.52 -81.13
C VAL A 143 30.52 30.64 -80.84
N LYS A 144 30.02 31.80 -80.38
CA LYS A 144 30.86 32.92 -79.92
C LYS A 144 31.53 32.56 -78.59
N GLU A 145 32.84 32.78 -78.50
CA GLU A 145 33.69 32.54 -77.32
C GLU A 145 33.14 33.18 -76.02
N SER A 146 32.58 34.38 -76.11
CA SER A 146 31.91 35.06 -74.98
C SER A 146 30.60 34.42 -74.49
N LYS A 147 30.16 33.30 -75.10
CA LYS A 147 29.13 32.40 -74.56
C LYS A 147 29.72 31.19 -73.82
N THR A 148 30.78 30.57 -74.34
CA THR A 148 31.45 29.44 -73.67
C THR A 148 32.15 29.89 -72.39
N GLU A 149 32.74 31.08 -72.39
CA GLU A 149 33.33 31.71 -71.20
C GLU A 149 32.29 31.93 -70.10
N LYS A 150 31.13 32.52 -70.41
CA LYS A 150 30.04 32.72 -69.45
C LYS A 150 29.47 31.41 -68.89
N ALA A 151 29.43 30.35 -69.69
CA ALA A 151 29.04 29.02 -69.22
C ALA A 151 30.10 28.42 -68.28
N ASN A 152 31.39 28.62 -68.57
CA ASN A 152 32.50 28.22 -67.71
C ASN A 152 32.46 28.92 -66.35
N ASP A 153 32.20 30.23 -66.34
CA ASP A 153 32.11 31.01 -65.10
C ASP A 153 30.86 30.66 -64.27
N SER A 154 29.74 30.37 -64.93
CA SER A 154 28.56 29.80 -64.27
C SER A 154 28.88 28.47 -63.59
N ARG A 155 29.57 27.55 -64.29
CA ARG A 155 30.06 26.28 -63.72
C ARG A 155 30.96 26.51 -62.50
N LYS A 156 32.01 27.34 -62.62
CA LYS A 156 32.93 27.64 -61.49
C LYS A 156 32.20 28.21 -60.28
N ASN A 157 31.21 29.09 -60.49
CA ASN A 157 30.39 29.69 -59.45
C ASN A 157 29.57 28.62 -58.69
N HIS A 158 28.97 27.66 -59.40
CA HIS A 158 28.30 26.51 -58.78
C HIS A 158 29.29 25.56 -58.08
N GLU A 159 30.50 25.36 -58.60
CA GLU A 159 31.54 24.56 -57.95
C GLU A 159 32.01 25.20 -56.63
N GLN A 160 32.24 26.52 -56.61
CA GLN A 160 32.58 27.25 -55.40
C GLN A 160 31.46 27.18 -54.34
N LYS A 161 30.21 27.48 -54.71
CA LYS A 161 29.06 27.41 -53.79
C LYS A 161 28.86 26.01 -53.21
N LEU A 162 29.05 24.98 -54.03
CA LEU A 162 28.95 23.60 -53.56
C LEU A 162 30.02 23.29 -52.52
N GLU A 163 31.24 23.81 -52.68
CA GLU A 163 32.32 23.66 -51.68
C GLU A 163 32.05 24.47 -50.41
N GLU A 164 31.53 25.70 -50.53
CA GLU A 164 31.06 26.51 -49.39
C GLU A 164 29.97 25.75 -48.59
N ILE A 165 28.99 25.14 -49.28
CA ILE A 165 27.94 24.33 -48.64
C ILE A 165 28.51 23.08 -47.96
N LYS A 166 29.50 22.39 -48.54
CA LYS A 166 30.17 21.25 -47.88
C LYS A 166 30.88 21.69 -46.59
N ASN A 167 31.61 22.81 -46.63
CA ASN A 167 32.32 23.34 -45.47
C ASN A 167 31.36 23.76 -44.36
N ASP A 168 30.21 24.37 -44.71
CA ASP A 168 29.15 24.67 -43.74
C ASP A 168 28.45 23.42 -43.18
N ILE A 169 28.31 22.35 -43.97
CA ILE A 169 27.84 21.05 -43.46
C ILE A 169 28.85 20.53 -42.43
N ALA A 170 30.13 20.38 -42.79
CA ALA A 170 31.17 19.84 -41.91
C ALA A 170 31.24 20.62 -40.57
N ARG A 171 31.33 21.95 -40.64
CA ARG A 171 31.31 22.84 -39.46
C ARG A 171 30.08 22.61 -38.58
N THR A 172 28.90 22.45 -39.18
CA THR A 172 27.65 22.22 -38.44
C THR A 172 27.54 20.80 -37.89
N GLU A 173 28.18 19.82 -38.52
CA GLU A 173 28.26 18.45 -37.99
C GLU A 173 29.22 18.39 -36.79
N ASP A 174 30.33 19.13 -36.81
CA ASP A 174 31.21 19.32 -35.64
C ASP A 174 30.49 20.06 -34.51
N GLU A 175 29.82 21.19 -34.79
CA GLU A 175 28.95 21.91 -33.83
C GLU A 175 27.96 20.92 -33.17
N TYR A 176 27.26 20.11 -33.98
CA TYR A 176 26.28 19.13 -33.51
C TYR A 176 26.92 17.99 -32.68
N VAL A 177 28.15 17.56 -33.01
CA VAL A 177 28.89 16.55 -32.23
C VAL A 177 29.32 17.07 -30.87
N GLN A 178 29.72 18.35 -30.75
CA GLN A 178 30.03 18.96 -29.46
C GLN A 178 28.75 19.20 -28.64
N GLU A 179 27.70 19.77 -29.24
CA GLU A 179 26.42 20.03 -28.57
C GLU A 179 25.76 18.74 -28.04
N LYS A 180 25.91 17.64 -28.78
CA LYS A 180 25.50 16.29 -28.35
C LYS A 180 26.25 15.77 -27.13
N LYS A 181 27.44 16.29 -26.79
CA LYS A 181 28.14 16.01 -25.53
C LYS A 181 27.53 16.84 -24.39
N THR A 182 27.32 18.15 -24.61
CA THR A 182 26.67 19.06 -23.65
C THR A 182 25.30 18.52 -23.23
N TYR A 183 24.41 18.27 -24.20
CA TYR A 183 23.10 17.67 -23.99
C TYR A 183 23.15 16.36 -23.18
N ARG A 184 24.16 15.50 -23.41
CA ARG A 184 24.32 14.23 -22.66
C ARG A 184 24.69 14.43 -21.18
N VAL A 185 25.37 15.53 -20.84
CA VAL A 185 25.68 15.88 -19.45
C VAL A 185 24.43 16.44 -18.76
N GLU A 186 23.75 17.41 -19.39
CA GLU A 186 22.52 18.01 -18.87
C GLU A 186 21.39 16.99 -18.72
N ALA A 187 21.12 16.19 -19.76
CA ALA A 187 20.11 15.13 -19.71
C ALA A 187 20.41 14.07 -18.64
N ARG A 188 21.70 13.83 -18.31
CA ARG A 188 22.08 12.96 -17.18
C ARG A 188 21.75 13.61 -15.83
N GLN A 189 21.99 14.91 -15.67
CA GLN A 189 21.62 15.64 -14.44
C GLN A 189 20.10 15.67 -14.23
N ILE A 190 19.32 15.88 -15.30
CA ILE A 190 17.85 15.84 -15.23
C ILE A 190 17.37 14.40 -14.94
N TYR A 191 17.94 13.39 -15.59
CA TYR A 191 17.64 11.98 -15.29
C TYR A 191 17.94 11.61 -13.83
N GLU A 192 19.03 12.12 -13.24
CA GLU A 192 19.34 11.85 -11.84
C GLU A 192 18.31 12.49 -10.88
N LYS A 193 17.77 13.68 -11.20
CA LYS A 193 16.61 14.24 -10.47
C LYS A 193 15.41 13.30 -10.54
N CYS A 194 15.07 12.77 -11.73
CA CYS A 194 13.98 11.79 -11.89
C CYS A 194 14.22 10.52 -11.06
N ARG A 195 15.47 10.04 -11.00
CA ARG A 195 15.88 8.87 -10.22
C ARG A 195 15.71 9.10 -8.71
N VAL A 196 16.02 10.30 -8.21
CA VAL A 196 15.80 10.67 -6.81
C VAL A 196 14.30 10.68 -6.47
N LEU A 197 13.46 11.30 -7.29
CA LEU A 197 12.00 11.32 -7.06
C LEU A 197 11.36 9.92 -7.09
N GLU A 198 11.79 9.06 -8.01
CA GLU A 198 11.32 7.67 -8.05
C GLU A 198 11.82 6.87 -6.83
N LYS A 199 13.03 7.14 -6.32
CA LYS A 199 13.54 6.56 -5.07
C LYS A 199 12.68 7.01 -3.88
N GLU A 200 12.40 8.31 -3.73
CA GLU A 200 11.56 8.86 -2.66
C GLU A 200 10.14 8.25 -2.68
N ARG A 201 9.56 8.10 -3.88
CA ARG A 201 8.28 7.42 -4.09
C ARG A 201 8.32 5.96 -3.63
N LEU A 202 9.35 5.20 -4.01
CA LEU A 202 9.49 3.79 -3.65
C LEU A 202 9.75 3.61 -2.15
N GLU A 203 10.53 4.50 -1.54
CA GLU A 203 10.76 4.52 -0.09
C GLU A 203 9.46 4.82 0.67
N LEU A 204 8.66 5.81 0.26
CA LEU A 204 7.33 6.07 0.86
C LEU A 204 6.39 4.84 0.76
N ILE A 205 6.40 4.15 -0.38
CA ILE A 205 5.60 2.93 -0.57
C ILE A 205 6.09 1.81 0.36
N GLY A 206 7.41 1.59 0.45
CA GLY A 206 8.02 0.61 1.35
C GLY A 206 7.71 0.89 2.83
N ASP A 207 7.96 2.11 3.29
CA ASP A 207 7.67 2.58 4.64
C ASP A 207 6.19 2.38 5.01
N THR A 208 5.27 2.71 4.11
CA THR A 208 3.83 2.57 4.37
C THR A 208 3.41 1.10 4.43
N LEU A 209 3.97 0.26 3.55
CA LEU A 209 3.70 -1.18 3.56
C LEU A 209 4.25 -1.84 4.84
N MET A 210 5.47 -1.50 5.26
CA MET A 210 6.06 -1.99 6.51
C MET A 210 5.24 -1.57 7.72
N LYS A 211 4.93 -0.27 7.87
CA LYS A 211 4.10 0.23 8.98
C LYS A 211 2.72 -0.42 9.01
N PHE A 212 2.08 -0.61 7.84
CA PHE A 212 0.81 -1.34 7.75
C PHE A 212 0.95 -2.81 8.19
N ILE A 213 2.01 -3.51 7.79
CA ILE A 213 2.27 -4.92 8.19
C ILE A 213 2.56 -5.01 9.69
N GLU A 214 3.35 -4.10 10.25
CA GLU A 214 3.67 -4.04 11.68
C GLU A 214 2.42 -3.76 12.53
N THR A 215 1.66 -2.70 12.21
CA THR A 215 0.41 -2.37 12.92
C THR A 215 -0.65 -3.46 12.77
N ALA A 216 -0.72 -4.12 11.61
CA ALA A 216 -1.63 -5.25 11.42
C ALA A 216 -1.18 -6.49 12.22
N TYR A 217 0.06 -6.95 12.07
CA TYR A 217 0.49 -8.30 12.48
C TYR A 217 1.46 -8.34 13.68
N SER A 218 1.54 -7.26 14.47
CA SER A 218 2.34 -7.20 15.70
C SER A 218 2.18 -8.44 16.61
N SER A 219 3.28 -8.87 17.24
CA SER A 219 3.26 -9.93 18.25
C SER A 219 2.53 -9.51 19.54
N GLU A 220 2.52 -8.21 19.84
CA GLU A 220 1.75 -7.62 20.94
C GLU A 220 0.24 -7.82 20.71
N ASN A 221 -0.24 -7.50 19.50
CA ASN A 221 -1.62 -7.75 19.07
C ASN A 221 -2.04 -9.23 19.30
N SER A 222 -1.19 -10.19 18.90
CA SER A 222 -1.45 -11.61 19.15
C SER A 222 -1.46 -11.96 20.65
N THR A 223 -0.63 -11.31 21.46
CA THR A 223 -0.48 -11.56 22.90
C THR A 223 -1.65 -11.01 23.70
N GLN A 224 -2.11 -9.79 23.40
CA GLN A 224 -3.28 -9.16 24.03
C GLN A 224 -4.56 -9.95 23.75
N HIS A 225 -4.82 -10.33 22.49
CA HIS A 225 -5.95 -11.19 22.12
C HIS A 225 -5.90 -12.56 22.84
N ARG A 226 -4.72 -13.18 22.97
CA ARG A 226 -4.53 -14.42 23.72
C ARG A 226 -4.80 -14.26 25.23
N ALA A 227 -4.49 -13.10 25.80
CA ALA A 227 -4.71 -12.84 27.22
C ALA A 227 -6.21 -12.87 27.58
N ILE A 228 -7.08 -12.26 26.76
CA ILE A 228 -8.54 -12.25 26.96
C ILE A 228 -9.09 -13.69 27.17
N TYR A 229 -8.72 -14.61 26.28
CA TYR A 229 -9.16 -16.01 26.38
C TYR A 229 -8.47 -16.79 27.50
N LYS A 230 -7.22 -16.46 27.85
CA LYS A 230 -6.53 -17.07 28.99
C LYS A 230 -7.20 -16.71 30.31
N ASP A 231 -7.53 -15.43 30.50
CA ASP A 231 -8.17 -14.92 31.71
C ASP A 231 -9.61 -15.44 31.84
N LEU A 232 -10.35 -15.49 30.73
CA LEU A 232 -11.66 -16.14 30.67
C LEU A 232 -11.58 -17.64 31.03
N THR A 233 -10.58 -18.35 30.50
CA THR A 233 -10.35 -19.78 30.80
C THR A 233 -9.95 -20.01 32.26
N SER A 234 -9.17 -19.11 32.85
CA SER A 234 -8.83 -19.12 34.28
C SER A 234 -10.10 -18.97 35.12
N TYR A 235 -10.92 -17.95 34.82
CA TYR A 235 -12.15 -17.68 35.56
C TYR A 235 -13.11 -18.87 35.52
N LEU A 236 -13.35 -19.43 34.33
CA LEU A 236 -14.27 -20.56 34.12
C LEU A 236 -13.82 -21.88 34.78
N LYS A 237 -12.52 -22.03 35.07
CA LYS A 237 -11.95 -23.26 35.66
C LYS A 237 -11.62 -23.15 37.16
N VAL A 238 -11.40 -21.94 37.68
CA VAL A 238 -10.83 -21.72 39.03
C VAL A 238 -11.71 -20.81 39.90
N GLU A 239 -12.46 -19.88 39.32
CA GLU A 239 -13.27 -18.88 40.05
C GLU A 239 -14.78 -19.13 39.97
N ARG A 240 -15.19 -20.35 39.59
CA ARG A 240 -16.58 -20.83 39.64
C ARG A 240 -16.71 -21.97 40.65
N ASP A 241 -17.06 -21.64 41.89
CA ASP A 241 -17.30 -22.60 42.95
C ASP A 241 -18.80 -22.94 43.06
N ALA A 242 -19.13 -24.21 42.86
CA ALA A 242 -20.49 -24.71 43.01
C ALA A 242 -20.94 -24.76 44.48
N SER A 243 -19.99 -24.82 45.42
CA SER A 243 -20.25 -24.78 46.86
C SER A 243 -20.63 -23.36 47.29
N GLU A 244 -19.86 -22.34 46.89
CA GLU A 244 -20.19 -20.93 47.16
C GLU A 244 -21.56 -20.55 46.56
N ASP A 245 -21.86 -21.03 45.34
CA ASP A 245 -23.17 -20.84 44.72
C ASP A 245 -24.31 -21.52 45.52
N LEU A 246 -24.09 -22.71 46.10
CA LEU A 246 -25.07 -23.44 46.91
C LEU A 246 -25.24 -22.88 48.32
N ASP A 247 -24.16 -22.49 48.98
CA ASP A 247 -24.16 -21.89 50.33
C ASP A 247 -24.92 -20.54 50.30
N PHE A 248 -24.71 -19.75 49.25
CA PHE A 248 -25.50 -18.53 49.00
C PHE A 248 -27.01 -18.82 48.85
N TRP A 249 -27.39 -19.90 48.18
CA TRP A 249 -28.80 -20.31 48.08
C TRP A 249 -29.38 -20.78 49.42
N ALA A 250 -28.62 -21.59 50.16
CA ALA A 250 -29.02 -22.09 51.47
C ALA A 250 -29.16 -20.95 52.49
N GLN A 251 -28.32 -19.92 52.41
CA GLN A 251 -28.50 -18.67 53.17
C GLN A 251 -29.73 -17.87 52.69
N THR A 252 -29.92 -17.71 51.37
CA THR A 252 -31.02 -16.92 50.78
C THR A 252 -32.40 -17.47 51.11
N TYR A 253 -32.54 -18.79 51.22
CA TYR A 253 -33.81 -19.45 51.57
C TYR A 253 -33.94 -19.89 53.04
N GLY A 254 -32.98 -19.56 53.91
CA GLY A 254 -33.03 -19.94 55.32
C GLY A 254 -32.96 -21.46 55.55
N VAL A 255 -32.24 -22.19 54.69
CA VAL A 255 -31.96 -23.63 54.86
C VAL A 255 -30.96 -23.85 56.00
N TYR A 256 -30.11 -22.86 56.29
CA TYR A 256 -29.39 -22.78 57.55
C TYR A 256 -30.29 -22.09 58.60
N ASP A 257 -30.69 -22.84 59.63
CA ASP A 257 -31.28 -22.25 60.84
C ASP A 257 -30.31 -21.26 61.49
N SER A 258 -30.81 -20.13 61.97
CA SER A 258 -30.04 -19.08 62.66
C SER A 258 -29.35 -19.52 63.97
N THR A 259 -29.54 -20.76 64.40
CA THR A 259 -28.87 -21.40 65.53
C THR A 259 -27.78 -22.39 65.12
N THR A 260 -27.76 -22.83 63.86
CA THR A 260 -26.70 -23.71 63.33
C THR A 260 -25.54 -22.84 62.86
N SER A 261 -24.81 -22.26 63.83
CA SER A 261 -23.44 -21.86 63.56
C SER A 261 -22.68 -23.07 63.03
N LEU A 262 -22.06 -22.95 61.86
CA LEU A 262 -20.88 -23.78 61.54
C LEU A 262 -19.74 -23.31 62.45
N SER A 263 -19.85 -23.68 63.72
CA SER A 263 -18.69 -23.83 64.59
C SER A 263 -17.80 -24.87 63.93
N THR A 264 -16.68 -24.43 63.36
CA THR A 264 -15.50 -25.29 63.26
C THR A 264 -15.31 -26.00 64.59
N GLU A 265 -15.24 -27.33 64.59
CA GLU A 265 -14.81 -28.08 65.77
C GLU A 265 -13.35 -27.73 66.07
N THR A 266 -13.17 -26.69 66.87
CA THR A 266 -11.90 -26.25 67.40
C THR A 266 -12.17 -25.78 68.82
N ASN A 267 -11.87 -26.66 69.77
CA ASN A 267 -12.13 -26.44 71.18
C ASN A 267 -11.47 -25.15 71.69
N GLN A 268 -12.24 -24.21 72.26
CA GLN A 268 -12.15 -23.78 73.67
C GLN A 268 -12.90 -22.46 73.99
N ASN A 269 -13.67 -22.49 75.09
CA ASN A 269 -13.92 -21.43 76.08
C ASN A 269 -14.27 -19.98 75.64
N ASN A 270 -15.55 -19.64 75.85
CA ASN A 270 -16.04 -18.45 76.57
C ASN A 270 -15.33 -17.08 76.36
N GLY A 271 -15.97 -16.21 75.56
CA GLY A 271 -15.74 -14.76 75.54
C GLY A 271 -16.94 -14.05 74.92
N ALA A 272 -17.27 -12.83 75.36
CA ALA A 272 -18.48 -12.11 74.95
C ALA A 272 -18.20 -10.73 74.35
N GLN A 273 -19.20 -10.23 73.60
CA GLN A 273 -19.40 -8.87 73.08
C GLN A 273 -18.66 -8.46 71.78
N ASN A 274 -19.47 -7.86 70.90
CA ASN A 274 -19.22 -6.78 69.94
C ASN A 274 -17.92 -5.95 70.17
N GLU A 275 -17.29 -5.34 69.16
CA GLU A 275 -17.90 -4.75 67.95
C GLU A 275 -16.91 -4.46 66.79
N ASN A 276 -17.46 -4.11 65.63
CA ASN A 276 -16.89 -3.24 64.58
C ASN A 276 -15.64 -3.65 63.75
N VAL A 277 -15.90 -3.93 62.45
CA VAL A 277 -15.38 -3.18 61.29
C VAL A 277 -13.85 -3.10 61.04
N PHE A 278 -13.36 -3.69 59.93
CA PHE A 278 -12.97 -2.97 58.68
C PHE A 278 -12.37 -3.92 57.61
N PHE A 279 -12.35 -3.51 56.33
CA PHE A 279 -11.72 -4.23 55.21
C PHE A 279 -10.18 -4.23 55.30
N ARG A 280 -9.52 -5.37 55.10
CA ARG A 280 -8.11 -5.40 54.60
C ARG A 280 -7.76 -6.71 53.88
N ARG A 281 -7.37 -6.60 52.60
CA ARG A 281 -6.69 -7.68 51.87
C ARG A 281 -5.25 -7.83 52.35
N THR A 282 -4.80 -9.06 52.59
CA THR A 282 -3.43 -9.51 52.29
C THR A 282 -3.31 -11.03 52.33
N LYS A 283 -2.79 -11.64 51.27
CA LYS A 283 -2.13 -12.96 51.31
C LYS A 283 -0.93 -12.94 50.36
N LYS A 284 0.25 -13.26 50.87
CA LYS A 284 1.50 -13.51 50.11
C LYS A 284 2.41 -14.40 50.97
N SER A 285 3.29 -15.18 50.34
CA SER A 285 4.36 -16.00 50.93
C SER A 285 3.98 -17.38 51.49
N ASN A 286 3.96 -18.36 50.58
CA ASN A 286 4.90 -19.50 50.52
C ASN A 286 5.41 -20.18 51.82
N LYS A 287 5.09 -21.47 51.96
CA LYS A 287 6.02 -22.65 52.02
C LYS A 287 5.13 -23.93 51.85
N ALA A 288 5.44 -25.05 51.19
CA ALA A 288 6.69 -25.81 50.92
C ALA A 288 7.31 -26.39 52.21
N GLU A 289 7.86 -27.61 52.30
CA GLU A 289 8.13 -28.73 51.36
C GLU A 289 7.47 -30.05 51.92
N THR A 290 7.41 -31.30 51.37
CA THR A 290 7.90 -32.04 50.16
C THR A 290 7.06 -33.36 49.97
N GLU A 291 7.29 -34.16 48.91
CA GLU A 291 7.18 -35.67 48.82
C GLU A 291 5.83 -36.42 49.06
N ASP A 292 5.52 -37.61 48.50
CA ASP A 292 5.96 -38.37 47.30
C ASP A 292 4.92 -39.50 47.02
N THR A 293 4.54 -39.90 45.79
CA THR A 293 5.22 -40.90 44.93
C THR A 293 4.44 -41.09 43.61
N ALA A 294 5.03 -41.76 42.61
CA ALA A 294 4.50 -41.88 41.24
C ALA A 294 3.63 -43.13 40.96
N THR A 295 2.87 -43.10 39.84
CA THR A 295 2.52 -44.31 39.07
C THR A 295 2.29 -43.97 37.58
N THR A 296 2.40 -44.95 36.68
CA THR A 296 2.70 -44.71 35.26
C THR A 296 1.91 -45.61 34.29
N THR A 297 1.14 -44.99 33.38
CA THR A 297 0.67 -45.55 32.09
C THR A 297 0.34 -44.34 31.18
N LYS A 298 0.91 -44.12 29.99
CA LYS A 298 1.18 -44.94 28.78
C LYS A 298 0.07 -44.83 27.71
N ASP A 299 0.52 -44.35 26.54
CA ASP A 299 0.03 -44.59 25.17
C ASP A 299 -1.43 -44.13 24.86
N ASP A 300 -1.85 -43.85 23.62
CA ASP A 300 -1.24 -44.10 22.31
C ASP A 300 -1.75 -43.14 21.19
N ASN A 301 -1.06 -43.10 20.04
CA ASN A 301 -1.51 -42.92 18.63
C ASN A 301 -2.66 -41.92 18.20
N THR A 302 -2.75 -41.37 16.96
CA THR A 302 -1.77 -41.06 15.86
C THR A 302 -2.45 -40.38 14.64
N GLN A 303 -1.63 -39.83 13.72
CA GLN A 303 -1.88 -39.53 12.28
C GLN A 303 -2.73 -38.33 11.80
N GLN A 304 -2.19 -37.67 10.76
CA GLN A 304 -2.91 -37.02 9.65
C GLN A 304 -3.25 -38.08 8.57
N PRO A 305 -4.19 -37.79 7.65
CA PRO A 305 -3.77 -37.37 6.29
C PRO A 305 -4.50 -36.07 5.86
N VAL A 306 -4.09 -35.24 4.90
CA VAL A 306 -3.43 -35.42 3.57
C VAL A 306 -4.35 -35.97 2.48
N THR A 307 -4.84 -35.07 1.62
CA THR A 307 -5.18 -35.32 0.21
C THR A 307 -4.91 -34.03 -0.56
N ASP A 308 -4.15 -34.12 -1.65
CA ASP A 308 -4.06 -33.08 -2.69
C ASP A 308 -5.16 -33.35 -3.74
N ASP A 309 -4.88 -33.07 -5.03
CA ASP A 309 -5.70 -33.32 -6.23
C ASP A 309 -6.91 -32.34 -6.42
N ASP A 310 -7.23 -31.81 -7.62
CA ASP A 310 -6.56 -31.97 -8.92
C ASP A 310 -6.77 -30.77 -9.89
N GLU A 311 -6.18 -30.85 -11.09
CA GLU A 311 -6.21 -29.89 -12.19
C GLU A 311 -7.59 -29.66 -12.86
N GLN A 312 -7.77 -28.47 -13.45
CA GLN A 312 -8.14 -28.20 -14.88
C GLN A 312 -8.64 -26.74 -15.03
N SER A 313 -8.62 -26.02 -16.15
CA SER A 313 -8.06 -26.11 -17.52
C SER A 313 -9.12 -25.53 -18.47
N SER A 314 -8.82 -24.42 -19.14
CA SER A 314 -9.46 -23.80 -20.33
C SER A 314 -9.30 -22.28 -20.26
N SER A 315 -8.85 -21.48 -21.24
CA SER A 315 -8.63 -21.56 -22.70
C SER A 315 -9.56 -20.63 -23.49
N ALA A 316 -9.04 -19.44 -23.77
CA ALA A 316 -9.19 -18.68 -25.02
C ALA A 316 -10.59 -18.25 -25.55
N ASP A 317 -10.71 -16.94 -25.71
CA ASP A 317 -10.81 -16.23 -27.01
C ASP A 317 -12.04 -15.38 -27.38
N THR A 318 -11.77 -14.50 -28.34
CA THR A 318 -12.57 -13.40 -28.92
C THR A 318 -14.09 -13.57 -29.06
N THR A 319 -14.81 -12.44 -28.95
CA THR A 319 -15.58 -11.92 -30.10
C THR A 319 -15.62 -10.38 -30.09
N THR A 320 -15.25 -9.74 -31.20
CA THR A 320 -15.49 -8.31 -31.43
C THR A 320 -16.83 -8.11 -32.15
N SER A 321 -17.62 -7.10 -31.79
CA SER A 321 -18.76 -6.66 -32.61
C SER A 321 -19.00 -5.15 -32.52
N ARG A 322 -19.31 -4.54 -33.67
CA ARG A 322 -19.21 -3.09 -33.92
C ARG A 322 -20.32 -2.64 -34.85
N THR A 323 -21.41 -2.07 -34.32
CA THR A 323 -22.60 -1.75 -35.13
C THR A 323 -23.10 -0.32 -34.96
N LYS A 324 -22.77 0.48 -35.99
CA LYS A 324 -23.31 1.78 -36.43
C LYS A 324 -24.54 2.37 -35.70
N ALA A 325 -24.30 3.55 -35.14
CA ALA A 325 -25.02 4.82 -35.36
C ALA A 325 -26.43 4.80 -36.01
N LYS A 326 -27.35 5.59 -35.42
CA LYS A 326 -28.49 6.21 -36.11
C LYS A 326 -28.52 7.72 -35.85
N SER A 327 -28.92 8.49 -36.87
CA SER A 327 -29.04 9.95 -36.83
C SER A 327 -30.49 10.38 -37.09
N LYS A 328 -30.97 11.33 -36.29
CA LYS A 328 -32.12 12.26 -36.46
C LYS A 328 -31.94 13.31 -35.35
N LYS A 329 -31.67 14.60 -35.57
CA LYS A 329 -32.12 15.62 -36.54
C LYS A 329 -33.46 16.29 -36.16
N ASN A 330 -33.31 17.51 -35.62
CA ASN A 330 -34.22 18.67 -35.59
C ASN A 330 -35.62 18.53 -34.96
N GLN A 331 -35.79 19.18 -33.81
CA GLN A 331 -36.78 20.25 -33.53
C GLN A 331 -36.45 20.84 -32.14
N LYS A 332 -36.61 22.13 -31.87
CA LYS A 332 -37.17 23.24 -32.67
C LYS A 332 -36.38 24.52 -32.40
#